data_AF-A0A1G1FRJ3-F1
#
_entry.id   AF-A0A1G1FRJ3-F1
#
_cell.length_a   1.000
_cell.length_b   1.000
_cell.length_c   1.000
_cell.angle_alpha   90.00
_cell.angle_beta   90.00
_cell.angle_gamma   90.00
#
_symmetry.space_group_name_H-M   'P 1'
#
loop_
_entity.id
_entity.type
_entity.pdbx_description
1 polymer ?
#
loop_
_entity_poly.entity_id
_entity_poly.type
_entity_poly.pdbx_seq_one_letter_code
_entity_poly.pdbx_strand_id
1 'polypeptide(L)'
;MRMFPSTLFMILCWSLAALLSSCATFQSRPRAIAETVQQAQSQVALGDYKKALALFAVADDRFGHDPALQQHYVRTGDRIRSAADMAFQQGVFSQAGGIYHILLESGITGRRFQEPLSFDTAYLRGRIGSCSKALMELGLVKYREDDLEGACSIWNKVLAFDPGNKAVTKALRTTNKQRQRLKNFNSAAK
;
A
#
# COMPACT_ATOMS: atom_id res chain seq x y z
N MET A 1 -54.58 52.25 -10.16
CA MET A 1 -53.42 52.30 -11.07
C MET A 1 -52.16 51.95 -10.28
N ARG A 2 -51.63 50.74 -10.55
CA ARG A 2 -50.25 50.22 -10.39
C ARG A 2 -49.43 50.56 -9.13
N MET A 3 -49.43 49.60 -8.19
CA MET A 3 -48.32 49.28 -7.29
C MET A 3 -47.15 48.67 -8.07
N PHE A 4 -45.91 49.12 -7.86
CA PHE A 4 -44.63 48.38 -7.90
C PHE A 4 -43.53 49.38 -7.49
N PRO A 5 -42.68 49.06 -6.49
CA PRO A 5 -41.40 48.43 -6.84
C PRO A 5 -40.93 47.44 -5.76
N SER A 6 -41.08 46.14 -6.01
CA SER A 6 -40.54 45.07 -5.14
C SER A 6 -39.29 44.38 -5.72
N THR A 7 -38.83 44.79 -6.90
CA THR A 7 -37.76 44.10 -7.63
C THR A 7 -36.37 44.69 -7.39
N LEU A 8 -36.27 45.98 -7.02
CA LEU A 8 -34.96 46.62 -6.84
C LEU A 8 -34.25 46.17 -5.54
N PHE A 9 -35.01 45.87 -4.48
CA PHE A 9 -34.46 45.43 -3.19
C PHE A 9 -34.03 43.96 -3.20
N MET A 10 -34.64 43.11 -4.03
CA MET A 10 -34.24 41.70 -4.18
C MET A 10 -32.93 41.53 -4.96
N ILE A 11 -32.64 42.41 -5.93
CA ILE A 11 -31.42 42.33 -6.74
C ILE A 11 -30.19 42.79 -5.94
N LEU A 12 -30.35 43.71 -4.99
CA LEU A 12 -29.25 44.18 -4.13
C LEU A 12 -28.80 43.12 -3.09
N CYS A 13 -29.68 42.21 -2.68
CA CYS A 13 -29.32 41.09 -1.80
C CYS A 13 -28.59 39.95 -2.53
N TRP A 14 -28.78 39.79 -3.84
CA TRP A 14 -28.09 38.76 -4.62
C TRP A 14 -26.65 39.12 -4.97
N SER A 15 -26.30 40.40 -5.06
CA SER A 15 -24.91 40.84 -5.28
C SER A 15 -24.04 40.78 -4.02
N LEU A 16 -24.63 40.89 -2.83
CA LEU A 16 -23.88 40.77 -1.56
C LEU A 16 -23.57 39.30 -1.18
N ALA A 17 -24.35 38.34 -1.67
CA ALA A 17 -24.12 36.91 -1.45
C ALA A 17 -23.03 36.31 -2.35
N ALA A 18 -22.67 36.99 -3.46
CA ALA A 18 -21.66 36.49 -4.40
C ALA A 18 -20.21 36.83 -4.01
N LEU A 19 -19.99 37.78 -3.08
CA LEU A 19 -18.64 38.19 -2.64
C LEU A 19 -18.11 37.45 -1.41
N LEU A 20 -18.94 36.67 -0.71
CA LEU A 20 -18.52 35.89 0.47
C LEU A 20 -18.06 34.45 0.14
N SER A 21 -18.20 34.00 -1.11
CA SER A 21 -17.79 32.65 -1.53
C SER A 21 -16.30 32.53 -1.90
N SER A 22 -15.51 33.60 -1.82
CA SER A 22 -14.06 33.58 -2.12
C SER A 22 -13.17 33.16 -0.94
N CYS A 23 -13.73 32.74 0.20
CA CYS A 23 -12.97 32.06 1.25
C CYS A 23 -12.90 30.53 1.05
N ALA A 24 -13.05 30.05 -0.18
CA ALA A 24 -12.72 28.67 -0.53
C ALA A 24 -11.18 28.52 -0.62
N THR A 25 -10.59 28.22 0.53
CA THR A 25 -9.37 27.42 0.72
C THR A 25 -8.02 28.05 0.33
N PHE A 26 -7.62 29.13 1.00
CA PHE A 26 -6.19 29.32 1.31
C PHE A 26 -5.87 28.62 2.63
N GLN A 27 -5.74 27.29 2.59
CA GLN A 27 -5.34 26.53 3.76
C GLN A 27 -3.84 26.74 4.01
N SER A 28 -3.47 27.19 5.21
CA SER A 28 -2.08 27.46 5.52
C SER A 28 -1.23 26.18 5.42
N ARG A 29 -0.04 26.29 4.81
CA ARG A 29 0.91 25.16 4.62
C ARG A 29 1.13 24.33 5.89
N PRO A 30 1.36 24.91 7.08
CA PRO A 30 1.53 24.12 8.31
C PRO A 30 0.31 23.28 8.66
N ARG A 31 -0.90 23.80 8.42
CA ARG A 31 -2.15 23.08 8.71
C ARG A 31 -2.34 21.91 7.74
N ALA A 32 -2.08 22.11 6.45
CA ALA A 32 -2.19 21.04 5.45
C ALA A 32 -1.20 19.89 5.73
N ILE A 33 0.03 20.21 6.15
CA ILE A 33 1.03 19.22 6.56
C ILE A 33 0.56 18.47 7.81
N ALA A 34 0.09 19.17 8.84
CA ALA A 34 -0.39 18.53 10.06
C ALA A 34 -1.56 17.56 9.79
N GLU A 35 -2.52 17.95 8.95
CA GLU A 35 -3.65 17.10 8.55
C GLU A 35 -3.18 15.86 7.77
N THR A 36 -2.22 16.02 6.85
CA THR A 36 -1.62 14.88 6.12
C THR A 36 -0.97 13.90 7.09
N VAL A 37 -0.14 14.41 8.01
CA VAL A 37 0.57 13.60 9.00
C VAL A 37 -0.42 12.82 9.86
N GLN A 38 -1.47 13.48 10.36
CA GLN A 38 -2.49 12.85 11.17
C GLN A 38 -3.23 11.75 10.40
N GLN A 39 -3.66 12.03 9.17
CA GLN A 39 -4.36 11.05 8.34
C GLN A 39 -3.48 9.85 8.02
N ALA A 40 -2.22 10.08 7.62
CA ALA A 40 -1.29 9.01 7.31
C ALA A 40 -0.98 8.14 8.54
N GLN A 41 -0.79 8.75 9.72
CA GLN A 41 -0.59 8.01 10.97
C GLN A 41 -1.80 7.14 11.34
N SER A 42 -3.01 7.64 11.10
CA SER A 42 -4.24 6.85 11.28
C SER A 42 -4.26 5.63 10.34
N GLN A 43 -3.88 5.82 9.08
CA GLN A 43 -3.79 4.69 8.13
C GLN A 43 -2.71 3.67 8.55
N VAL A 44 -1.55 4.12 9.07
CA VAL A 44 -0.52 3.22 9.63
C VAL A 44 -1.07 2.42 10.80
N ALA A 45 -1.83 3.05 11.70
CA ALA A 45 -2.44 2.35 12.85
C ALA A 45 -3.46 1.29 12.42
N LEU A 46 -4.15 1.50 11.29
CA LEU A 46 -5.06 0.53 10.67
C LEU A 46 -4.34 -0.55 9.84
N GLY A 47 -3.02 -0.43 9.66
CA GLY A 47 -2.23 -1.32 8.79
C GLY A 47 -2.35 -1.01 7.29
N ASP A 48 -3.04 0.07 6.89
CA ASP A 48 -3.13 0.52 5.49
C ASP A 48 -1.89 1.35 5.13
N TYR A 49 -0.75 0.65 5.03
CA TYR A 49 0.53 1.27 4.72
C TYR A 49 0.57 1.88 3.32
N LYS A 50 -0.15 1.28 2.35
CA LYS A 50 -0.20 1.79 0.98
C LYS A 50 -0.83 3.18 0.95
N LYS A 51 -1.97 3.36 1.63
CA LYS A 51 -2.63 4.65 1.69
C LYS A 51 -1.84 5.67 2.52
N ALA A 52 -1.21 5.25 3.61
CA ALA A 52 -0.33 6.12 4.39
C ALA A 52 0.81 6.71 3.55
N LEU A 53 1.52 5.85 2.79
CA LEU A 53 2.61 6.27 1.90
C LEU A 53 2.11 7.14 0.75
N ALA A 54 0.93 6.84 0.19
CA ALA A 54 0.34 7.65 -0.86
C ALA A 54 -0.01 9.07 -0.39
N LEU A 55 -0.53 9.23 0.83
CA LEU A 55 -0.80 10.54 1.42
C LEU A 55 0.47 11.38 1.56
N PHE A 56 1.55 10.77 2.06
CA PHE A 56 2.85 11.43 2.15
C PHE A 56 3.45 11.75 0.79
N ALA A 57 3.38 10.84 -0.18
CA ALA A 57 3.84 11.09 -1.55
C ALA A 57 3.16 12.31 -2.16
N VAL A 58 1.84 12.41 -2.05
CA VAL A 58 1.08 13.56 -2.58
C VAL A 58 1.46 14.86 -1.89
N ALA A 59 1.70 14.85 -0.58
CA ALA A 59 2.13 16.03 0.15
C ALA A 59 3.58 16.43 -0.18
N ASP A 60 4.47 15.46 -0.35
CA ASP A 60 5.87 15.66 -0.75
C ASP A 60 5.96 16.27 -2.15
N ASP A 61 5.09 15.85 -3.08
CA ASP A 61 5.03 16.45 -4.41
C ASP A 61 4.60 17.93 -4.38
N ARG A 62 3.88 18.37 -3.33
CA ARG A 62 3.43 19.77 -3.16
C ARG A 62 4.37 20.61 -2.30
N PHE A 63 4.97 20.00 -1.29
CA PHE A 63 5.70 20.67 -0.22
C PHE A 63 7.07 20.04 0.05
N GLY A 64 7.66 19.32 -0.91
CA GLY A 64 8.83 18.44 -0.72
C GLY A 64 10.15 19.10 -0.30
N HIS A 65 10.16 20.41 -0.02
CA HIS A 65 11.28 21.10 0.62
C HIS A 65 11.01 21.40 2.11
N ASP A 66 9.85 21.01 2.63
CA ASP A 66 9.48 21.17 4.03
C ASP A 66 10.19 20.14 4.91
N PRO A 67 11.12 20.55 5.81
CA PRO A 67 11.87 19.60 6.62
C PRO A 67 10.98 18.78 7.55
N ALA A 68 9.89 19.36 8.06
CA ALA A 68 8.99 18.68 8.98
C ALA A 68 8.21 17.57 8.28
N LEU A 69 7.69 17.85 7.08
CA LEU A 69 7.03 16.83 6.26
C LEU A 69 7.98 15.68 5.91
N GLN A 70 9.18 16.01 5.43
CA GLN A 70 10.18 14.99 5.07
C GLN A 70 10.53 14.09 6.26
N GLN A 71 10.75 14.69 7.44
CA GLN A 71 11.04 13.93 8.66
C GLN A 71 9.90 12.97 9.03
N HIS A 72 8.63 13.42 8.92
CA HIS A 72 7.49 12.53 9.17
C HIS A 72 7.37 11.41 8.14
N TYR A 73 7.69 11.69 6.88
CA TYR A 73 7.67 10.69 5.82
C TYR A 73 8.73 9.61 6.07
N VAL A 74 9.98 10.01 6.33
CA VAL A 74 11.09 9.11 6.63
C VAL A 74 10.78 8.22 7.84
N ARG A 75 10.37 8.83 8.97
CA ARG A 75 9.99 8.08 10.18
C ARG A 75 8.85 7.10 9.93
N THR A 76 7.89 7.46 9.08
CA THR A 76 6.80 6.56 8.71
C THR A 76 7.29 5.38 7.88
N GLY A 77 8.17 5.63 6.89
CA GLY A 77 8.83 4.58 6.11
C GLY A 77 9.59 3.60 7.00
N ASP A 78 10.39 4.11 7.94
CA ASP A 78 11.16 3.28 8.89
C ASP A 78 10.27 2.47 9.84
N ARG A 79 9.15 3.04 10.28
CA ARG A 79 8.16 2.32 11.10
C ARG A 79 7.51 1.17 10.32
N ILE A 80 7.11 1.41 9.07
CA ILE A 80 6.52 0.38 8.19
C ILE A 80 7.55 -0.72 7.91
N ARG A 81 8.82 -0.35 7.62
CA ARG A 81 9.91 -1.32 7.47
C ARG A 81 10.06 -2.17 8.73
N SER A 82 10.06 -1.54 9.91
CA SER A 82 10.19 -2.25 11.18
C SER A 82 9.04 -3.24 11.41
N ALA A 83 7.81 -2.88 11.00
CA ALA A 83 6.67 -3.80 11.02
C ALA A 83 6.86 -5.01 10.09
N ALA A 84 7.40 -4.80 8.89
CA ALA A 84 7.75 -5.89 7.97
C ALA A 84 8.85 -6.79 8.56
N ASP A 85 9.87 -6.19 9.19
CA ASP A 85 10.97 -6.91 9.82
C ASP A 85 10.49 -7.80 10.97
N MET A 86 9.58 -7.29 11.81
CA MET A 86 8.96 -8.08 12.88
C MET A 86 8.14 -9.25 12.31
N ALA A 87 7.29 -9.01 11.30
CA ALA A 87 6.52 -10.07 10.66
C ALA A 87 7.43 -11.15 10.05
N PHE A 88 8.57 -10.75 9.47
CA PHE A 88 9.56 -11.68 8.94
C PHE A 88 10.21 -12.51 10.05
N GLN A 89 10.64 -11.89 11.15
CA GLN A 89 11.24 -12.57 12.30
C GLN A 89 10.28 -13.57 12.95
N GLN A 90 8.97 -13.27 12.93
CA GLN A 90 7.91 -14.16 13.41
C GLN A 90 7.56 -15.29 12.42
N GLY A 91 8.22 -15.35 11.25
CA GLY A 91 7.94 -16.36 10.22
C GLY A 91 6.66 -16.11 9.42
N VAL A 92 6.03 -14.94 9.57
CA VAL A 92 4.82 -14.53 8.84
C VAL A 92 5.22 -13.96 7.46
N PHE A 93 5.87 -14.79 6.65
CA PHE A 93 6.55 -14.37 5.41
C PHE A 93 5.62 -13.75 4.36
N SER A 94 4.36 -14.19 4.30
CA SER A 94 3.38 -13.60 3.39
C SER A 94 3.06 -12.14 3.74
N GLN A 95 2.91 -11.85 5.03
CA GLN A 95 2.64 -10.50 5.51
C GLN A 95 3.89 -9.63 5.33
N ALA A 96 5.05 -10.12 5.75
CA ALA A 96 6.32 -9.42 5.60
C ALA A 96 6.60 -9.07 4.14
N GLY A 97 6.49 -10.04 3.23
CA GLY A 97 6.69 -9.85 1.78
C GLY A 97 5.76 -8.78 1.21
N GLY A 98 4.48 -8.80 1.58
CA GLY A 98 3.51 -7.78 1.19
C GLY A 98 3.90 -6.37 1.66
N ILE A 99 4.34 -6.22 2.92
CA ILE A 99 4.74 -4.90 3.45
C ILE A 99 6.01 -4.38 2.76
N TYR A 100 7.02 -5.22 2.54
CA TYR A 100 8.22 -4.82 1.79
C TYR A 100 7.89 -4.43 0.35
N HIS A 101 6.97 -5.16 -0.28
CA HIS A 101 6.52 -4.85 -1.63
C HIS A 101 5.80 -3.50 -1.68
N ILE A 102 4.93 -3.19 -0.71
CA ILE A 102 4.28 -1.88 -0.59
C ILE A 102 5.32 -0.75 -0.47
N LEU A 103 6.35 -0.93 0.38
CA LEU A 103 7.45 0.04 0.49
C LEU A 103 8.19 0.21 -0.85
N LEU A 104 8.46 -0.90 -1.55
CA LEU A 104 9.16 -0.86 -2.83
C LEU A 104 8.33 -0.14 -3.90
N GLU A 105 7.04 -0.48 -4.04
CA GLU A 105 6.13 0.12 -5.00
C GLU A 105 5.83 1.60 -4.72
N SER A 106 5.90 2.03 -3.45
CA SER A 106 5.69 3.44 -3.09
C SER A 106 6.73 4.39 -3.70
N GLY A 107 7.87 3.86 -4.15
CA GLY A 107 8.97 4.67 -4.68
C GLY A 107 9.69 5.50 -3.62
N ILE A 108 9.40 5.31 -2.33
CA ILE A 108 9.97 6.11 -1.23
C ILE A 108 11.51 6.10 -1.23
N THR A 109 12.13 4.98 -1.61
CA THR A 109 13.60 4.84 -1.68
C THR A 109 14.25 5.66 -2.80
N GLY A 110 13.48 6.12 -3.80
CA GLY A 110 13.96 7.00 -4.87
C GLY A 110 13.79 8.49 -4.57
N ARG A 111 13.17 8.84 -3.45
CA ARG A 111 12.95 10.25 -3.06
C ARG A 111 14.17 10.83 -2.36
N ARG A 112 14.36 12.14 -2.50
CA ARG A 112 15.48 12.86 -1.90
C ARG A 112 15.05 13.49 -0.57
N PHE A 113 15.41 12.84 0.52
CA PHE A 113 15.22 13.35 1.87
C PHE A 113 16.49 14.01 2.42
N GLN A 114 16.33 14.94 3.36
CA GLN A 114 17.45 15.49 4.13
C GLN A 114 18.09 14.44 5.03
N GLU A 115 17.27 13.65 5.74
CA GLU A 115 17.68 12.47 6.50
C GLU A 115 17.36 11.21 5.69
N PRO A 116 18.32 10.32 5.40
CA PRO A 116 18.06 9.14 4.60
C PRO A 116 17.21 8.12 5.38
N LEU A 117 16.44 7.31 4.64
CA LEU A 117 15.78 6.13 5.18
C LEU A 117 16.83 5.14 5.73
N SER A 118 16.43 4.34 6.72
CA SER A 118 17.28 3.24 7.25
C SER A 118 17.42 2.05 6.29
N PHE A 119 16.85 2.13 5.09
CA PHE A 119 16.79 1.07 4.09
C PHE A 119 16.80 1.63 2.68
N ASP A 120 17.17 0.79 1.71
CA ASP A 120 17.19 1.12 0.29
C ASP A 120 16.43 0.09 -0.56
N THR A 121 16.44 0.29 -1.88
CA THR A 121 15.81 -0.63 -2.83
C THR A 121 16.41 -2.03 -2.78
N ALA A 122 17.72 -2.16 -2.55
CA ALA A 122 18.40 -3.45 -2.51
C ALA A 122 17.96 -4.27 -1.30
N TYR A 123 17.84 -3.63 -0.14
CA TYR A 123 17.27 -4.18 1.08
C TYR A 123 15.87 -4.75 0.84
N LEU A 124 14.96 -3.95 0.29
CA LEU A 124 13.57 -4.36 0.05
C LEU A 124 13.49 -5.57 -0.90
N ARG A 125 14.24 -5.54 -2.01
CA ARG A 125 14.29 -6.67 -2.96
C ARG A 125 14.86 -7.92 -2.33
N GLY A 126 15.93 -7.81 -1.52
CA GLY A 126 16.52 -8.92 -0.80
C GLY A 126 15.54 -9.55 0.20
N ARG A 127 14.78 -8.73 0.94
CA ARG A 127 13.77 -9.22 1.89
C ARG A 127 12.57 -9.85 1.18
N ILE A 128 12.08 -9.26 0.09
CA ILE A 128 11.05 -9.87 -0.78
C ILE A 128 11.50 -11.24 -1.27
N GLY A 129 12.71 -11.35 -1.81
CA GLY A 129 13.27 -12.62 -2.27
C GLY A 129 13.39 -13.66 -1.15
N SER A 130 13.74 -13.24 0.06
CA SER A 130 13.81 -14.11 1.24
C SER A 130 12.43 -14.62 1.66
N CYS A 131 11.41 -13.76 1.67
CA CYS A 131 10.02 -14.17 1.91
C CYS A 131 9.52 -15.15 0.85
N SER A 132 9.78 -14.86 -0.44
CA SER A 132 9.43 -15.74 -1.55
C SER A 132 10.08 -17.12 -1.41
N LYS A 133 11.38 -17.17 -1.05
CA LYS A 133 12.11 -18.43 -0.86
C LYS A 133 11.52 -19.24 0.30
N ALA A 134 11.27 -18.61 1.44
CA ALA A 134 10.69 -19.30 2.60
C ALA A 134 9.31 -19.89 2.31
N LEU A 135 8.43 -19.13 1.64
CA LEU A 135 7.12 -19.65 1.22
C LEU A 135 7.24 -20.72 0.13
N MET A 136 8.20 -20.61 -0.78
CA MET A 136 8.47 -21.65 -1.78
C MET A 136 8.82 -22.97 -1.09
N GLU A 137 9.69 -22.94 -0.08
CA GLU A 137 10.08 -24.12 0.71
C GLU A 137 8.90 -24.68 1.51
N LEU A 138 8.09 -23.85 2.17
CA LEU A 138 6.87 -24.28 2.86
C LEU A 138 5.86 -24.94 1.92
N GLY A 139 5.67 -24.41 0.71
CA GLY A 139 4.80 -25.01 -0.29
C GLY A 139 5.34 -26.35 -0.80
N LEU A 140 6.67 -26.51 -0.89
CA LEU A 140 7.29 -27.79 -1.23
C LEU A 140 7.09 -28.84 -0.14
N VAL A 141 7.07 -28.46 1.14
CA VAL A 141 6.72 -29.40 2.23
C VAL A 141 5.30 -29.93 2.01
N LYS A 142 4.32 -29.05 1.80
CA LYS A 142 2.93 -29.47 1.50
C LYS A 142 2.81 -30.33 0.26
N TYR A 143 3.54 -29.99 -0.79
CA TYR A 143 3.57 -30.79 -2.00
C TYR A 143 4.07 -32.22 -1.74
N ARG A 144 5.10 -32.40 -0.88
CA ARG A 144 5.62 -33.73 -0.52
C ARG A 144 4.70 -34.53 0.40
N GLU A 145 3.84 -33.84 1.14
CA GLU A 145 2.76 -34.44 1.95
C GLU A 145 1.55 -34.85 1.09
N ASP A 146 1.63 -34.73 -0.25
CA ASP A 146 0.51 -34.87 -1.20
C ASP A 146 -0.64 -33.89 -0.96
N ASP A 147 -0.42 -32.87 -0.12
CA ASP A 147 -1.32 -31.73 0.09
C ASP A 147 -1.12 -30.70 -1.04
N LEU A 148 -1.61 -31.06 -2.23
CA LEU A 148 -1.49 -30.21 -3.42
C LEU A 148 -2.26 -28.89 -3.28
N GLU A 149 -3.33 -28.86 -2.50
CA GLU A 149 -4.11 -27.64 -2.27
C GLU A 149 -3.40 -26.69 -1.31
N GLY A 150 -2.82 -27.21 -0.22
CA GLY A 150 -1.97 -26.46 0.70
C GLY A 150 -0.73 -25.91 -0.01
N ALA A 151 -0.08 -26.70 -0.87
CA ALA A 151 1.05 -26.25 -1.68
C ALA A 151 0.67 -25.06 -2.58
N CYS A 152 -0.42 -25.20 -3.36
CA CYS A 152 -0.94 -24.13 -4.20
C CYS A 152 -1.32 -22.88 -3.40
N SER A 153 -1.96 -23.05 -2.24
CA SER A 153 -2.34 -21.94 -1.35
C SER A 153 -1.12 -21.13 -0.89
N ILE A 154 -0.05 -21.81 -0.46
CA ILE A 154 1.19 -21.16 -0.01
C ILE A 154 1.88 -20.44 -1.18
N TRP A 155 2.00 -21.08 -2.34
CA TRP A 155 2.65 -20.49 -3.51
C TRP A 155 1.89 -19.29 -4.09
N ASN A 156 0.56 -19.29 -4.05
CA ASN A 156 -0.23 -18.12 -4.44
C ASN A 156 0.05 -16.90 -3.55
N LYS A 157 0.35 -17.10 -2.26
CA LYS A 157 0.75 -16.01 -1.36
C LYS A 157 2.04 -15.32 -1.81
N VAL A 158 2.96 -16.03 -2.47
CA VAL A 158 4.18 -15.43 -3.05
C VAL A 158 3.80 -14.48 -4.19
N LEU A 159 2.94 -14.91 -5.10
CA LEU A 159 2.56 -14.09 -6.27
C LEU A 159 1.82 -12.80 -5.90
N ALA A 160 1.27 -12.71 -4.68
CA ALA A 160 0.65 -11.49 -4.18
C ALA A 160 1.65 -10.34 -3.96
N PHE A 161 2.95 -10.64 -3.79
CA PHE A 161 3.99 -9.62 -3.56
C PHE A 161 5.23 -9.79 -4.45
N ASP A 162 5.37 -10.93 -5.12
CA ASP A 162 6.42 -11.26 -6.09
C ASP A 162 5.80 -11.92 -7.33
N PRO A 163 5.00 -11.18 -8.13
CA PRO A 163 4.29 -11.73 -9.28
C PRO A 163 5.23 -12.23 -10.40
N GLY A 164 6.48 -11.78 -10.42
CA GLY A 164 7.51 -12.19 -11.38
C GLY A 164 8.20 -13.51 -11.06
N ASN A 165 7.83 -14.19 -9.96
CA ASN A 165 8.52 -15.38 -9.49
C ASN A 165 8.29 -16.62 -10.38
N LYS A 166 9.19 -16.81 -11.36
CA LYS A 166 9.12 -17.92 -12.33
C LYS A 166 9.13 -19.31 -11.68
N ALA A 167 9.82 -19.48 -10.56
CA ALA A 167 9.89 -20.77 -9.86
C ALA A 167 8.53 -21.16 -9.28
N VAL A 168 7.88 -20.21 -8.59
CA VAL A 168 6.53 -20.37 -8.05
C VAL A 168 5.50 -20.59 -9.16
N THR A 169 5.54 -19.81 -10.25
CA THR A 169 4.64 -20.01 -11.39
C THR A 169 4.78 -21.41 -11.99
N LYS A 170 6.02 -21.92 -12.12
CA LYS A 170 6.27 -23.28 -12.62
C LYS A 170 5.72 -24.33 -11.66
N ALA A 171 5.92 -24.16 -10.35
CA ALA A 171 5.44 -25.07 -9.32
C ALA A 171 3.91 -25.16 -9.29
N LEU A 172 3.22 -24.02 -9.36
CA LEU A 172 1.76 -23.95 -9.47
C LEU A 172 1.26 -24.65 -10.73
N ARG A 173 1.91 -24.45 -11.89
CA ARG A 173 1.51 -25.11 -13.14
C ARG A 173 1.60 -26.63 -13.03
N THR A 174 2.70 -27.15 -12.49
CA THR A 174 2.89 -28.61 -12.31
C THR A 174 1.84 -29.18 -11.36
N THR A 175 1.64 -28.53 -10.22
CA THR A 175 0.75 -29.00 -9.16
C THR A 175 -0.71 -28.94 -9.56
N ASN A 176 -1.12 -27.90 -10.29
CA ASN A 176 -2.46 -27.82 -10.88
C ASN A 176 -2.73 -28.95 -11.90
N LYS A 177 -1.74 -29.31 -12.73
CA LYS A 177 -1.87 -30.45 -13.65
C LYS A 177 -2.06 -31.77 -12.90
N GLN A 178 -1.28 -32.00 -11.85
CA GLN A 178 -1.40 -33.20 -11.02
C GLN A 178 -2.77 -33.27 -10.34
N ARG A 179 -3.21 -32.17 -9.71
CA ARG A 179 -4.52 -32.07 -9.07
C ARG A 179 -5.67 -32.34 -10.05
N GLN A 180 -5.60 -31.82 -11.27
CA GLN A 180 -6.63 -32.07 -12.29
C GLN A 180 -6.70 -33.54 -12.68
N ARG A 181 -5.55 -34.21 -12.84
CA ARG A 181 -5.50 -35.65 -13.14
C ARG A 181 -6.13 -36.48 -12.03
N LEU A 182 -5.82 -36.17 -10.77
CA LEU A 182 -6.42 -36.85 -9.62
C LEU A 182 -7.93 -36.66 -9.55
N LYS A 183 -8.43 -35.44 -9.81
CA LYS A 183 -9.88 -35.16 -9.90
C LYS A 183 -10.55 -35.99 -10.98
N ASN A 184 -9.98 -36.02 -12.19
CA ASN A 184 -10.52 -36.79 -13.30
C ASN A 184 -10.52 -38.30 -13.03
N PHE A 185 -9.46 -38.82 -12.41
CA PHE A 185 -9.36 -40.22 -12.02
C PHE A 185 -10.45 -40.60 -10.99
N ASN A 186 -10.59 -39.80 -9.93
CA ASN A 186 -11.58 -40.04 -8.88
C ASN A 186 -13.03 -39.90 -9.38
N SER A 187 -13.29 -39.06 -10.39
CA SER A 187 -14.61 -38.95 -11.01
C SER A 187 -14.95 -40.11 -11.94
N ALA A 188 -13.95 -40.76 -12.54
CA ALA A 188 -14.15 -41.91 -13.42
C ALA A 188 -14.29 -43.24 -12.64
N ALA A 189 -13.91 -43.25 -11.37
CA ALA A 189 -14.00 -44.41 -10.48
C ALA A 189 -15.31 -44.47 -9.66
N LYS A 190 -16.22 -43.51 -9.86
CA LYS A 190 -17.56 -43.45 -9.25
C LYS A 190 -18.60 -43.80 -10.30
#